data_AF-A0A7C5MK80-F1
#
_entry.id   AF-A0A7C5MK80-F1
#
_cell.length_a   1.000
_cell.length_b   1.000
_cell.length_c   1.000
_cell.angle_alpha   90.00
_cell.angle_beta   90.00
_cell.angle_gamma   90.00
#
_symmetry.space_group_name_H-M   'P 1'
#
loop_
_entity.id
_entity.type
_entity.pdbx_description
1 polymer ?
#
loop_
_entity_poly.entity_id
_entity_poly.type
_entity_poly.pdbx_seq_one_letter_code
_entity_poly.pdbx_strand_id
1 'polypeptide(L)' 'MKILVVGISVRALAESAVANGYPVVALDAFGDQDLRTLTETKSLRHDFHLPFGPGSLLQASRLLRFEAVAYT' A
#
# COMPACT_ATOMS: atom_id res chain seq x y z
N MET A 1 6.53 9.32 -11.26
CA MET A 1 6.84 7.99 -10.73
C MET A 1 6.19 7.78 -9.37
N LYS A 2 4.97 7.24 -9.37
CA LYS A 2 4.28 6.82 -8.13
C LYS A 2 4.62 5.37 -7.78
N ILE A 3 5.05 5.13 -6.55
CA ILE A 3 5.49 3.81 -6.07
C ILE A 3 4.34 3.16 -5.29
N LEU A 4 3.99 1.93 -5.67
CA LEU A 4 3.17 1.05 -4.84
C LEU A 4 4.06 0.36 -3.81
N VAL A 5 3.79 0.59 -2.52
CA VAL A 5 4.39 -0.19 -1.43
C VAL A 5 3.35 -1.21 -0.96
N VAL A 6 3.67 -2.49 -1.10
CA VAL A 6 2.69 -3.58 -0.90
C VAL A 6 3.23 -4.71 -0.03
N GLY A 7 2.42 -5.23 0.90
CA GLY A 7 2.86 -6.27 1.84
C GLY A 7 1.84 -6.56 2.93
N ILE A 8 2.24 -7.27 3.99
CA ILE A 8 1.37 -7.52 5.14
C ILE A 8 1.11 -6.26 5.96
N SER A 9 2.18 -5.50 6.23
CA SER A 9 2.18 -4.18 6.86
C SER A 9 3.29 -3.40 6.19
N VAL A 10 2.95 -2.23 5.64
CA VAL A 10 3.88 -1.45 4.80
C VAL A 10 4.26 -0.10 5.39
N ARG A 11 3.78 0.19 6.60
CA ARG A 11 3.88 1.51 7.23
C ARG A 11 5.31 2.04 7.25
N ALA A 12 6.27 1.27 7.79
CA ALA A 12 7.65 1.73 7.93
C ALA A 12 8.32 2.05 6.58
N LEU A 13 8.07 1.23 5.56
CA LEU A 13 8.64 1.44 4.22
C LEU A 13 7.98 2.62 3.50
N ALA A 14 6.65 2.75 3.63
CA ALA A 14 5.91 3.89 3.12
C ALA A 14 6.34 5.20 3.79
N GLU A 15 6.55 5.19 5.11
CA GLU A 15 7.09 6.32 5.88
C GLU A 15 8.47 6.75 5.38
N SER A 16 9.37 5.80 5.20
CA SER A 16 10.70 6.08 4.65
C SER A 16 10.63 6.70 3.25
N ALA A 17 9.78 6.15 2.37
CA ALA A 17 9.62 6.66 1.01
C ALA A 17 8.99 8.06 0.98
N VAL A 18 7.93 8.31 1.74
CA VAL A 18 7.28 9.62 1.84
C VAL A 18 8.23 10.67 2.40
N ALA A 19 9.01 10.33 3.45
CA ALA A 19 9.99 11.23 4.04
C ALA A 19 11.10 11.65 3.04
N ASN A 20 11.35 10.86 1.99
CA ASN A 20 12.29 11.18 0.92
C ASN A 20 11.62 11.82 -0.32
N GLY A 21 10.35 12.23 -0.20
CA GLY A 21 9.64 12.96 -1.26
C GLY A 21 9.10 12.09 -2.40
N TYR A 22 9.08 10.76 -2.24
CA TYR A 22 8.48 9.88 -3.25
C TYR A 22 6.95 9.91 -3.17
N PRO A 23 6.24 10.02 -4.31
CA PRO A 23 4.81 9.78 -4.35
C PRO A 23 4.51 8.31 -4.10
N VAL A 24 3.76 8.00 -3.04
CA VAL A 24 3.46 6.63 -2.61
C VAL A 24 1.97 6.33 -2.72
N VAL A 25 1.63 5.07 -3.01
CA VAL A 25 0.37 4.44 -2.61
C VAL A 25 0.73 3.19 -1.80
N ALA A 26 0.13 3.05 -0.62
CA ALA A 26 0.29 1.90 0.24
C ALA A 26 -0.86 0.92 0.03
N LEU A 27 -0.54 -0.38 -0.02
CA LEU A 27 -1.51 -1.47 -0.04
C LEU A 27 -1.11 -2.56 0.95
N ASP A 28 -1.90 -2.77 1.99
CA ASP A 28 -1.60 -3.82 2.97
C ASP A 28 -2.86 -4.53 3.52
N ALA A 29 -2.69 -5.37 4.53
CA ALA A 29 -3.79 -6.12 5.13
C ALA A 29 -4.70 -5.24 6.01
N PHE A 30 -4.15 -4.18 6.61
CA PHE A 30 -4.75 -3.47 7.74
C PHE A 30 -5.27 -2.10 7.33
N GLY A 31 -4.44 -1.25 6.71
CA GLY A 31 -4.76 0.13 6.33
C GLY A 31 -4.88 1.05 7.52
N ASP A 32 -3.88 1.00 8.39
CA ASP A 32 -3.81 1.73 9.65
C ASP A 32 -4.02 3.24 9.46
N GLN A 33 -4.64 3.88 10.46
CA GLN A 33 -5.05 5.29 10.37
C GLN A 33 -3.86 6.24 10.25
N ASP A 34 -2.76 5.94 10.93
CA ASP A 34 -1.49 6.67 10.83
C ASP A 34 -0.93 6.65 9.40
N LEU A 35 -0.93 5.49 8.74
CA LEU A 35 -0.51 5.34 7.36
C LEU A 35 -1.42 6.14 6.40
N ARG A 36 -2.73 6.14 6.64
CA ARG A 36 -3.71 6.97 5.89
C ARG A 36 -3.48 8.48 6.04
N THR A 37 -2.96 8.94 7.19
CA THR A 37 -2.62 10.37 7.35
C THR A 37 -1.38 10.79 6.57
N LEU A 38 -0.54 9.82 6.19
CA LEU A 38 0.74 10.07 5.54
C LEU A 38 0.66 9.96 4.01
N THR A 39 -0.09 9.00 3.49
CA THR A 39 -0.14 8.70 2.06
C THR A 39 -1.45 8.05 1.65
N GLU A 40 -1.71 8.00 0.34
CA GLU A 40 -2.85 7.23 -0.17
C GLU A 40 -2.69 5.76 0.25
N THR A 41 -3.64 5.26 1.01
CA THR A 41 -3.56 3.94 1.62
C THR A 41 -4.81 3.14 1.30
N LYS A 42 -4.61 1.89 0.90
CA LYS A 42 -5.67 0.93 0.62
C LYS A 42 -5.43 -0.34 1.45
N SER A 43 -6.50 -0.88 2.00
CA SER A 43 -6.47 -2.10 2.80
C SER A 43 -7.26 -3.20 2.13
N LEU A 44 -6.69 -4.41 2.10
CA LEU A 44 -7.43 -5.59 1.69
C LEU A 44 -8.70 -5.76 2.53
N ARG A 45 -8.61 -5.55 3.84
CA ARG A 45 -9.73 -5.74 4.76
C ARG A 45 -10.79 -4.64 4.63
N HIS A 46 -10.39 -3.37 4.60
CA HIS A 46 -11.33 -2.25 4.69
C HIS A 46 -11.81 -1.74 3.34
N ASP A 47 -10.94 -1.73 2.31
CA ASP A 47 -11.28 -1.15 1.02
C ASP A 47 -11.72 -2.22 0.01
N PHE A 48 -11.13 -3.42 0.07
CA PHE A 48 -11.40 -4.49 -0.92
C PHE A 48 -12.21 -5.66 -0.38
N HIS A 49 -12.39 -5.78 0.93
CA HIS A 49 -13.10 -6.89 1.59
C HIS A 49 -12.52 -8.26 1.21
N LEU A 50 -11.20 -8.32 0.99
CA LEU A 50 -10.45 -9.51 0.62
C LEU A 50 -9.69 -10.09 1.83
N PRO A 51 -9.53 -11.43 1.90
CA PRO A 51 -8.65 -12.03 2.89
C PRO A 51 -7.19 -11.65 2.60
N PHE A 52 -6.36 -11.61 3.64
CA PHE A 52 -4.93 -11.42 3.46
C PHE A 52 -4.33 -12.58 2.64
N GLY A 53 -3.56 -12.23 1.62
CA GLY A 53 -2.79 -13.18 0.82
C GLY A 53 -2.16 -12.52 -0.39
N PRO A 54 -1.05 -13.06 -0.93
CA PRO A 54 -0.39 -12.49 -2.11
C PRO A 54 -1.29 -12.35 -3.33
N GLY A 55 -2.21 -13.31 -3.53
CA GLY A 55 -3.21 -13.24 -4.60
C GLY A 55 -4.18 -12.06 -4.44
N SER A 56 -4.66 -11.82 -3.22
CA SER A 56 -5.51 -10.66 -2.91
C SER A 56 -4.77 -9.33 -3.10
N LEU A 57 -3.50 -9.25 -2.70
CA LEU A 57 -2.65 -8.07 -2.93
C LEU A 57 -2.48 -7.81 -4.43
N LEU A 58 -2.21 -8.84 -5.23
CA LEU A 58 -2.10 -8.73 -6.68
C LEU A 58 -3.44 -8.32 -7.33
N GLN A 59 -4.55 -8.86 -6.86
CA GLN A 59 -5.88 -8.49 -7.35
C GLN A 59 -6.18 -7.02 -7.06
N ALA A 60 -5.97 -6.59 -5.82
CA ALA A 60 -6.19 -5.21 -5.39
C ALA A 60 -5.25 -4.22 -6.10
N SER A 61 -3.98 -4.60 -6.31
CA SER A 61 -3.01 -3.71 -6.98
C SER A 61 -3.41 -3.36 -8.41
N ARG A 62 -4.07 -4.26 -9.14
CA ARG A 62 -4.56 -4.00 -10.51
C ARG A 62 -5.57 -2.86 -10.61
N LEU A 63 -6.19 -2.47 -9.51
CA LEU A 63 -7.15 -1.37 -9.44
C LEU A 63 -6.47 -0.03 -9.10
N LEU A 64 -5.15 -0.03 -8.85
CA LEU A 64 -4.37 1.13 -8.46
C LEU A 64 -3.52 1.65 -9.62
N ARG A 65 -3.25 2.95 -9.62
CA ARG A 65 -2.34 3.59 -10.57
C ARG A 65 -0.97 3.79 -9.92
N PHE A 66 0.06 3.20 -10.49
CA PHE A 66 1.45 3.30 -10.06
C PHE A 66 2.39 2.97 -11.24
N GLU A 67 3.67 3.30 -11.09
CA GLU A 67 4.70 3.11 -12.11
C GLU A 67 5.83 2.18 -11.63
N ALA A 68 5.94 1.97 -10.32
CA ALA A 68 6.92 1.08 -9.71
C ALA A 68 6.32 0.36 -8.49
N VAL A 69 6.90 -0.76 -8.08
CA VAL A 69 6.46 -1.53 -6.91
C VAL A 69 7.64 -1.85 -5.99
N ALA A 70 7.41 -1.75 -4.68
CA ALA A 70 8.28 -2.25 -3.62
C ALA A 70 7.44 -3.18 -2.72
N TYR A 71 7.94 -4.38 -2.42
CA TYR A 71 7.18 -5.39 -1.68
C TYR A 71 7.95 -5.92 -0.46
N THR A 72 7.20 -6.34 0.56
CA THR A 72 7.72 -6.95 1.80
C THR A 72 7.01 -8.25 2.15
#